data_AF-A0AAV0QHW6-F1
#
_entry.id   AF-A0AAV0QHW6-F1
#
_cell.length_a   1.000
_cell.length_b   1.000
_cell.length_c   1.000
_cell.angle_alpha   90.00
_cell.angle_beta   90.00
_cell.angle_gamma   90.00
#
_symmetry.space_group_name_H-M   'P 1'
#
loop_
_entity.id
_entity.type
_entity.pdbx_description
1 polymer ?
#
loop_
_entity_poly.entity_id
_entity_poly.type
_entity_poly.pdbx_seq_one_letter_code
_entity_poly.pdbx_strand_id
1 'polypeptide(L)'
;MSREVEDNELADVAAVGAGNDYAVGNMIADALQQVGKKGVVTIEQGKSTENCLQIVKGMQFNRGYMSHYFATDRRKRIVEFHDCKLLLVDKIITNPKAMLKFLDNAVKEKLPIVIVAENVEQEALAPIIRNKLRGVLKAAVIKAPAFGELKSHYLDDIAVLTGGTVIRDDAGVTLENAGEEVLGSATKVVITKDSTLIVTDGSTQAAVDSRVSQLRNLVENTGEKSCRKTLNERISRLSGGIAILQVINI
;
A
#
# COMPACT_ATOMS: atom_id res chain seq x y z
N MET A 1 -19.38 -6.09 -27.71
CA MET A 1 -18.24 -5.28 -28.21
C MET A 1 -17.82 -4.35 -27.10
N SER A 2 -16.53 -4.25 -26.79
CA SER A 2 -16.00 -3.22 -25.88
C SER A 2 -15.63 -1.97 -26.68
N ARG A 3 -16.01 -0.79 -26.19
CA ARG A 3 -15.63 0.53 -26.73
C ARG A 3 -14.80 1.26 -25.67
N GLU A 4 -13.82 2.04 -26.09
CA GLU A 4 -13.09 2.94 -25.19
C GLU A 4 -14.01 4.10 -24.75
N VAL A 5 -13.96 4.45 -23.47
CA VAL A 5 -14.76 5.55 -22.91
C VAL A 5 -13.98 6.84 -23.09
N GLU A 6 -14.60 7.84 -23.70
CA GLU A 6 -14.01 9.16 -23.88
C GLU A 6 -14.12 9.99 -22.58
N ASP A 7 -13.25 10.99 -22.41
CA ASP A 7 -13.17 11.74 -21.15
C ASP A 7 -14.47 12.48 -20.78
N ASN A 8 -15.26 12.89 -21.79
CA ASN A 8 -16.58 13.49 -21.63
C ASN A 8 -17.69 12.49 -21.24
N GLU A 9 -17.48 11.20 -21.45
CA GLU A 9 -18.43 10.12 -21.11
C GLU A 9 -18.14 9.51 -19.73
N LEU A 10 -17.00 9.83 -19.12
CA LEU A 10 -16.58 9.28 -17.82
C LEU A 10 -17.62 9.53 -16.72
N ALA A 11 -18.19 10.73 -16.65
CA ALA A 11 -19.18 11.10 -15.66
C ALA A 11 -20.47 10.28 -15.79
N ASP A 12 -20.96 10.12 -17.02
CA ASP A 12 -22.17 9.34 -17.31
C ASP A 12 -21.99 7.87 -16.97
N VAL A 13 -20.86 7.28 -17.38
CA VAL A 13 -20.54 5.88 -17.08
C VAL A 13 -20.38 5.66 -15.58
N ALA A 14 -19.70 6.58 -14.89
CA ALA A 14 -19.54 6.51 -13.44
C ALA A 14 -20.86 6.67 -12.69
N ALA A 15 -21.73 7.59 -13.12
CA ALA A 15 -23.05 7.82 -12.53
C ALA A 15 -23.94 6.57 -12.64
N VAL A 16 -23.97 5.93 -13.81
CA VAL A 16 -24.70 4.67 -14.00
C VAL A 16 -24.17 3.58 -13.05
N GLY A 17 -22.84 3.46 -12.92
CA GLY A 17 -22.21 2.53 -11.98
C GLY A 17 -22.51 2.84 -10.50
N ALA A 18 -22.77 4.10 -10.18
CA ALA A 18 -23.16 4.59 -8.86
C ALA A 18 -24.68 4.57 -8.62
N GLY A 19 -25.46 3.89 -9.46
CA GLY A 19 -26.93 3.81 -9.28
C GLY A 19 -27.68 5.05 -9.79
N ASN A 20 -27.19 5.68 -10.85
CA ASN A 20 -27.67 6.94 -11.43
C ASN A 20 -27.49 8.18 -10.51
N ASP A 21 -26.52 8.11 -9.60
CA ASP A 21 -26.09 9.27 -8.82
C ASP A 21 -25.06 10.08 -9.63
N TYR A 22 -25.54 11.14 -10.28
CA TYR A 22 -24.69 12.03 -11.07
C TYR A 22 -23.76 12.89 -10.21
N ALA A 23 -24.06 13.14 -8.93
CA ALA A 23 -23.14 13.85 -8.05
C ALA A 23 -21.90 12.99 -7.79
N VAL A 24 -22.11 11.72 -7.45
CA VAL A 24 -21.02 10.74 -7.29
C VAL A 24 -20.30 10.47 -8.61
N GLY A 25 -21.04 10.33 -9.72
CA GLY A 25 -20.47 10.14 -11.05
C GLY A 25 -19.53 11.27 -11.47
N ASN A 26 -19.92 12.53 -11.27
CA ASN A 26 -19.08 13.70 -11.53
C ASN A 26 -17.83 13.70 -10.65
N MET A 27 -17.96 13.41 -9.35
CA MET A 27 -16.80 13.34 -8.45
C MET A 27 -15.80 12.25 -8.87
N ILE A 28 -16.28 11.11 -9.38
CA ILE A 28 -15.41 10.05 -9.88
C ILE A 28 -14.68 10.50 -11.14
N ALA A 29 -15.37 11.19 -12.06
CA ALA A 29 -14.74 11.75 -13.25
C ALA A 29 -13.66 12.79 -12.90
N ASP A 30 -13.97 13.72 -11.99
CA ASP A 30 -13.01 14.73 -11.50
C ASP A 30 -11.79 14.07 -10.84
N ALA A 31 -12.02 13.03 -10.03
CA ALA A 31 -10.96 12.25 -9.42
C ALA A 31 -10.03 11.65 -10.48
N LEU A 32 -10.59 10.97 -11.49
CA LEU A 32 -9.83 10.34 -12.58
C LEU A 32 -9.03 11.36 -13.39
N GLN A 33 -9.57 12.56 -13.62
CA GLN A 33 -8.84 13.64 -14.27
C GLN A 33 -7.65 14.11 -13.44
N GLN A 34 -7.81 14.25 -12.11
CA GLN A 34 -6.75 14.72 -11.23
C GLN A 34 -5.63 13.69 -11.00
N VAL A 35 -5.98 12.42 -10.82
CA VAL A 35 -4.98 11.36 -10.57
C VAL A 35 -4.41 10.75 -11.85
N GLY A 36 -5.05 11.04 -12.99
CA GLY A 36 -4.71 10.52 -14.31
C GLY A 36 -5.07 9.04 -14.50
N LYS A 37 -4.90 8.53 -15.73
CA LYS A 37 -5.32 7.17 -16.14
C LYS A 37 -4.72 6.02 -15.33
N LYS A 38 -3.67 6.26 -14.55
CA LYS A 38 -2.99 5.26 -13.71
C LYS A 38 -3.11 5.53 -12.22
N GLY A 39 -3.81 6.60 -11.84
CA GLY A 39 -4.08 6.89 -10.45
C GLY A 39 -5.11 5.95 -9.85
N VAL A 40 -5.25 6.02 -8.53
CA VAL A 40 -6.15 5.15 -7.77
C VAL A 40 -7.31 5.99 -7.28
N VAL A 41 -8.54 5.50 -7.43
CA VAL A 41 -9.74 6.12 -6.87
C VAL A 41 -10.34 5.17 -5.85
N THR A 42 -10.53 5.65 -4.62
CA THR A 42 -11.13 4.90 -3.51
C THR A 42 -12.33 5.66 -2.98
N ILE A 43 -13.41 4.94 -2.64
CA ILE A 43 -14.62 5.52 -2.04
C ILE A 43 -14.68 5.12 -0.58
N GLU A 44 -14.89 6.10 0.28
CA GLU A 44 -15.01 5.94 1.72
C GLU A 44 -16.28 6.61 2.23
N GLN A 45 -16.79 6.12 3.36
CA GLN A 45 -17.90 6.75 4.03
C GLN A 45 -17.40 8.03 4.71
N GLY A 46 -17.92 9.18 4.28
CA GLY A 46 -17.61 10.46 4.87
C GLY A 46 -18.20 10.58 6.28
N LYS A 47 -17.51 11.34 7.14
CA LYS A 47 -18.03 11.79 8.44
C LYS A 47 -18.71 13.16 8.35
N SER A 48 -18.57 13.84 7.21
CA SER A 48 -19.13 15.16 6.93
C SER A 48 -20.58 15.05 6.44
N THR A 49 -21.27 16.19 6.45
CA THR A 49 -22.58 16.38 5.82
C THR A 49 -22.48 16.68 4.32
N GLU A 50 -21.26 16.75 3.79
CA GLU A 50 -20.97 17.06 2.38
C GLU A 50 -20.05 15.99 1.79
N ASN A 51 -20.26 15.66 0.51
CA ASN A 51 -19.33 14.81 -0.23
C ASN A 51 -18.03 15.59 -0.49
N CYS A 52 -16.87 14.96 -0.33
CA CYS A 52 -15.60 15.62 -0.63
C CYS A 52 -14.62 14.71 -1.36
N LEU A 53 -13.83 15.31 -2.25
CA LEU A 53 -12.73 14.66 -2.96
C LEU A 53 -11.40 15.11 -2.35
N GLN A 54 -10.58 14.16 -1.91
CA GLN A 54 -9.24 14.43 -1.37
C GLN A 54 -8.19 13.70 -2.20
N ILE A 55 -7.18 14.43 -2.68
CA ILE A 55 -6.00 13.83 -3.30
C ILE A 55 -4.93 13.64 -2.23
N VAL A 56 -4.48 12.40 -2.06
CA VAL A 56 -3.44 12.03 -1.09
C VAL A 56 -2.28 11.35 -1.79
N LYS A 57 -1.14 11.32 -1.10
CA LYS A 57 0.07 10.62 -1.55
C LYS A 57 0.03 9.18 -1.09
N GLY A 58 0.55 8.28 -1.92
CA GLY A 58 0.60 6.86 -1.58
C GLY A 58 0.79 5.97 -2.79
N MET A 59 0.54 4.68 -2.60
CA MET A 59 0.64 3.68 -3.67
C MET A 59 -0.35 2.54 -3.50
N GLN A 60 -0.70 1.87 -4.60
CA GLN A 60 -1.44 0.61 -4.60
C GLN A 60 -0.71 -0.48 -5.37
N PHE A 61 -0.77 -1.71 -4.86
CA PHE A 61 -0.26 -2.90 -5.55
C PHE A 61 -1.09 -4.15 -5.26
N ASN A 62 -0.95 -5.16 -6.14
CA ASN A 62 -1.75 -6.38 -6.15
C ASN A 62 -1.16 -7.47 -5.26
N ARG A 63 -1.16 -7.22 -3.95
CA ARG A 63 -0.88 -8.19 -2.91
C ARG A 63 -1.83 -7.96 -1.74
N GLY A 64 -2.56 -8.98 -1.33
CA GLY A 64 -3.38 -8.94 -0.14
C GLY A 64 -2.75 -9.60 1.08
N TYR A 65 -3.56 -9.72 2.13
CA TYR A 65 -3.14 -10.37 3.37
C TYR A 65 -2.79 -11.84 3.16
N MET A 66 -1.76 -12.33 3.87
CA MET A 66 -1.39 -13.74 3.86
C MET A 66 -2.40 -14.64 4.58
N SER A 67 -3.25 -14.06 5.42
CA SER A 67 -4.30 -14.78 6.15
C SER A 67 -5.51 -13.90 6.42
N HIS A 68 -6.71 -14.42 6.17
CA HIS A 68 -7.98 -13.74 6.46
C HIS A 68 -8.16 -13.42 7.94
N TYR A 69 -7.43 -14.11 8.83
CA TYR A 69 -7.43 -13.81 10.26
C TYR A 69 -6.87 -12.42 10.58
N PHE A 70 -6.13 -11.78 9.68
CA PHE A 70 -5.67 -10.40 9.86
C PHE A 70 -6.78 -9.36 9.69
N ALA A 71 -7.89 -9.67 9.00
CA ALA A 71 -8.99 -8.73 8.76
C ALA A 71 -9.42 -8.04 10.06
N THR A 72 -9.47 -6.71 10.03
CA THR A 72 -9.97 -5.87 11.14
C THR A 72 -11.48 -5.76 11.05
N ASP A 73 -12.03 -5.68 9.84
CA ASP A 73 -13.45 -5.86 9.56
C ASP A 73 -13.68 -7.22 8.87
N ARG A 74 -14.26 -8.16 9.62
CA ARG A 74 -14.55 -9.51 9.12
C ARG A 74 -15.69 -9.57 8.10
N ARG A 75 -16.62 -8.60 8.12
CA ARG A 75 -17.74 -8.55 7.17
C ARG A 75 -17.25 -8.05 5.82
N LYS A 76 -16.50 -6.94 5.82
CA LYS A 76 -15.89 -6.37 4.61
C LYS A 76 -14.68 -7.19 4.13
N ARG A 77 -14.11 -8.05 4.99
CA ARG A 77 -12.88 -8.83 4.74
C ARG A 77 -11.71 -7.92 4.35
N ILE A 78 -11.55 -6.84 5.11
CA ILE A 78 -10.46 -5.88 4.94
C ILE A 78 -9.65 -5.77 6.22
N VAL A 79 -8.36 -5.48 6.06
CA VAL A 79 -7.54 -4.87 7.10
C VAL A 79 -7.56 -3.37 6.83
N GLU A 80 -7.83 -2.60 7.85
CA GLU A 80 -7.70 -1.14 7.83
C GLU A 80 -6.96 -0.71 9.09
N PHE A 81 -5.84 -0.02 8.89
CA PHE A 81 -5.07 0.60 9.94
C PHE A 81 -4.89 2.09 9.66
N HIS A 82 -4.92 2.88 10.74
CA HIS A 82 -4.60 4.30 10.77
C HIS A 82 -3.31 4.48 11.59
N ASP A 83 -2.50 5.48 11.25
CA ASP A 83 -1.22 5.79 11.89
C ASP A 83 -0.36 4.54 12.13
N CYS A 84 -0.05 3.84 11.03
CA CYS A 84 0.56 2.52 11.08
C CYS A 84 2.02 2.54 10.63
N LYS A 85 2.77 1.57 11.14
CA LYS A 85 4.17 1.34 10.78
C LYS A 85 4.31 0.23 9.75
N LEU A 86 5.33 0.30 8.92
CA LEU A 86 5.66 -0.71 7.92
C LEU A 86 7.03 -1.31 8.22
N LEU A 87 7.07 -2.63 8.39
CA LEU A 87 8.30 -3.40 8.46
C LEU A 87 8.55 -4.04 7.09
N LEU A 88 9.69 -3.73 6.47
CA LEU A 88 10.05 -4.17 5.13
C LEU A 88 11.22 -5.15 5.22
N VAL A 89 11.00 -6.41 4.82
CA VAL A 89 12.00 -7.47 4.97
C VAL A 89 12.24 -8.15 3.63
N ASP A 90 13.47 -8.07 3.12
CA ASP A 90 13.80 -8.65 1.82
C ASP A 90 14.16 -10.14 1.89
N LYS A 91 13.47 -10.91 2.74
CA LYS A 91 13.71 -12.35 2.94
C LYS A 91 12.46 -13.12 3.33
N ILE A 92 12.58 -14.44 3.28
CA ILE A 92 11.66 -15.37 3.91
C ILE A 92 11.86 -15.33 5.43
N ILE A 93 10.82 -14.98 6.17
CA ILE A 93 10.82 -14.99 7.64
C ILE A 93 10.43 -16.39 8.11
N THR A 94 11.41 -17.12 8.66
CA THR A 94 11.25 -18.49 9.18
C THR A 94 11.26 -18.53 10.71
N ASN A 95 12.05 -17.66 11.36
CA ASN A 95 12.24 -17.68 12.81
C ASN A 95 11.18 -16.84 13.55
N PRO A 96 10.23 -17.46 14.29
CA PRO A 96 9.23 -16.71 15.06
C PRO A 96 9.83 -15.87 16.18
N LYS A 97 10.97 -16.27 16.78
CA LYS A 97 11.54 -15.59 17.95
C LYS A 97 12.07 -14.21 17.59
N ALA A 98 12.85 -14.11 16.51
CA ALA A 98 13.39 -12.83 16.05
C ALA A 98 12.25 -11.86 15.70
N MET A 99 11.23 -12.36 15.00
CA MET A 99 10.07 -11.56 14.63
C MET A 99 9.26 -11.11 15.86
N LEU A 100 8.93 -12.01 16.78
CA LEU A 100 8.17 -11.63 17.97
C LEU A 100 8.94 -10.62 18.85
N LYS A 101 10.26 -10.80 19.01
CA LYS A 101 11.09 -9.84 19.75
C LYS A 101 11.06 -8.45 19.14
N PHE A 102 11.15 -8.34 17.82
CA PHE A 102 11.01 -7.05 17.12
C PHE A 102 9.62 -6.43 17.34
N LEU A 103 8.57 -7.26 17.36
CA LEU A 103 7.19 -6.81 17.55
C LEU A 103 6.85 -6.44 19.00
N ASP A 104 7.70 -6.75 19.98
CA ASP A 104 7.45 -6.41 21.38
C ASP A 104 7.24 -4.91 21.58
N ASN A 105 7.97 -4.07 20.83
CA ASN A 105 7.77 -2.63 20.88
C ASN A 105 6.43 -2.20 20.28
N ALA A 106 6.05 -2.76 19.12
CA ALA A 106 4.73 -2.50 18.52
C ALA A 106 3.58 -2.90 19.47
N VAL A 107 3.76 -3.97 20.26
CA VAL A 107 2.81 -4.38 21.31
C VAL A 107 2.75 -3.36 22.44
N LYS A 108 3.91 -2.95 22.99
CA LYS A 108 3.98 -1.98 24.10
C LYS A 108 3.33 -0.65 23.75
N GLU A 109 3.59 -0.15 22.54
CA GLU A 109 3.07 1.12 22.05
C GLU A 109 1.67 1.01 21.44
N LYS A 110 1.13 -0.21 21.33
CA LYS A 110 -0.17 -0.51 20.69
C LYS A 110 -0.26 0.02 19.25
N LEU A 111 0.89 0.11 18.58
CA LEU A 111 1.04 0.58 17.22
C LEU A 111 0.57 -0.49 16.22
N PRO A 112 -0.31 -0.14 15.27
CA PRO A 112 -0.59 -1.00 14.14
C PRO A 112 0.64 -1.16 13.26
N ILE A 113 0.96 -2.39 12.86
CA ILE A 113 2.12 -2.69 12.03
C ILE A 113 1.76 -3.59 10.84
N VAL A 114 2.26 -3.25 9.66
CA VAL A 114 2.16 -4.07 8.45
C VAL A 114 3.53 -4.62 8.13
N ILE A 115 3.63 -5.94 8.07
CA ILE A 115 4.86 -6.66 7.71
C ILE A 115 4.79 -7.00 6.22
N VAL A 116 5.74 -6.47 5.46
CA VAL A 116 5.92 -6.74 4.03
C VAL A 116 7.20 -7.54 3.87
N ALA A 117 7.08 -8.81 3.48
CA ALA A 117 8.23 -9.70 3.34
C ALA A 117 8.19 -10.48 2.03
N GLU A 118 9.30 -11.08 1.61
CA GLU A 118 9.27 -12.04 0.49
C GLU A 118 8.24 -13.15 0.76
N ASN A 119 8.32 -13.72 1.96
CA ASN A 119 7.38 -14.70 2.48
C ASN A 119 7.49 -14.77 4.01
N VAL A 120 6.48 -15.31 4.66
CA VAL A 120 6.51 -15.66 6.09
C VAL A 120 6.03 -17.11 6.21
N GLU A 121 6.88 -17.98 6.73
CA GLU A 121 6.53 -19.39 6.89
C GLU A 121 5.49 -19.58 7.99
N GLN A 122 4.77 -20.70 7.95
CA GLN A 122 3.67 -20.97 8.88
C GLN A 122 4.12 -20.95 10.34
N GLU A 123 5.34 -21.41 10.63
CA GLU A 123 5.92 -21.41 11.98
C GLU A 123 6.12 -19.99 12.53
N ALA A 124 6.50 -19.04 11.68
CA ALA A 124 6.62 -17.62 12.02
C ALA A 124 5.27 -16.88 11.99
N LEU A 125 4.38 -17.23 11.05
CA LEU A 125 3.10 -16.56 10.84
C LEU A 125 2.07 -16.89 11.92
N ALA A 126 1.99 -18.16 12.34
CA ALA A 126 0.97 -18.62 13.28
C ALA A 126 1.01 -17.91 14.65
N PRO A 127 2.18 -17.67 15.27
CA PRO A 127 2.26 -16.85 16.48
C PRO A 127 1.76 -15.42 16.29
N ILE A 128 2.04 -14.77 15.15
CA ILE A 128 1.56 -13.41 14.85
C ILE A 128 0.03 -13.41 14.77
N ILE A 129 -0.55 -14.37 14.06
CA ILE A 129 -2.01 -14.53 13.97
C ILE A 129 -2.62 -14.75 15.35
N ARG A 130 -2.05 -15.63 16.18
CA ARG A 130 -2.56 -15.89 17.54
C ARG A 130 -2.52 -14.63 18.41
N ASN A 131 -1.44 -13.87 18.38
CA ASN A 131 -1.33 -12.62 19.14
C ASN A 131 -2.31 -11.56 18.65
N LYS A 132 -2.55 -11.48 17.34
CA LYS A 132 -3.59 -10.62 16.78
C LYS A 132 -4.99 -11.03 17.23
N LEU A 133 -5.32 -12.32 17.17
CA LEU A 133 -6.63 -12.82 17.60
C LEU A 133 -6.88 -12.63 19.10
N ARG A 134 -5.83 -12.62 19.93
CA ARG A 134 -5.89 -12.28 21.35
C ARG A 134 -5.98 -10.77 21.62
N GLY A 135 -5.88 -9.93 20.60
CA GLY A 135 -5.90 -8.46 20.73
C GLY A 135 -4.60 -7.86 21.26
N VAL A 136 -3.54 -8.66 21.41
CA VAL A 136 -2.22 -8.22 21.93
C VAL A 136 -1.46 -7.43 20.87
N LEU A 137 -1.60 -7.83 19.60
CA LEU A 137 -0.86 -7.25 18.49
C LEU A 137 -1.82 -6.78 17.39
N LYS A 138 -1.69 -5.53 16.96
CA LYS A 138 -2.38 -5.02 15.77
C LYS A 138 -1.47 -5.20 14.56
N ALA A 139 -1.48 -6.37 13.95
CA ALA A 139 -0.62 -6.66 12.80
C ALA A 139 -1.37 -7.24 11.61
N ALA A 140 -0.82 -6.98 10.42
CA ALA A 140 -1.13 -7.70 9.20
C ALA A 140 0.17 -8.05 8.47
N VAL A 141 0.14 -9.16 7.73
CA VAL A 141 1.28 -9.64 6.95
C VAL A 141 0.87 -9.76 5.50
N ILE A 142 1.68 -9.20 4.61
CA ILE A 142 1.54 -9.29 3.16
C ILE A 142 2.85 -9.75 2.53
N LYS A 143 2.76 -10.37 1.36
CA LYS A 143 3.93 -10.65 0.53
C LYS A 143 4.35 -9.40 -0.24
N ALA A 144 5.63 -9.29 -0.53
CA ALA A 144 6.16 -8.28 -1.43
C ALA A 144 5.52 -8.39 -2.85
N PRO A 145 5.39 -7.28 -3.58
CA PRO A 145 4.67 -7.23 -4.86
C PRO A 145 5.37 -7.91 -6.04
N ALA A 146 6.56 -8.48 -5.84
CA ALA A 146 7.31 -9.21 -6.86
C ALA A 146 8.18 -10.31 -6.23
N PHE A 147 9.07 -10.92 -7.03
CA PHE A 147 10.04 -11.94 -6.63
C PHE A 147 11.43 -11.58 -7.18
N GLY A 148 12.49 -12.27 -6.71
CA GLY A 148 13.86 -12.06 -7.18
C GLY A 148 14.34 -10.62 -6.99
N GLU A 149 15.11 -10.07 -7.93
CA GLU A 149 15.63 -8.69 -7.85
C GLU A 149 14.52 -7.63 -7.92
N LEU A 150 13.44 -7.91 -8.66
CA LEU A 150 12.31 -6.98 -8.75
C LEU A 150 11.67 -6.77 -7.38
N LYS A 151 11.58 -7.82 -6.54
CA LYS A 151 11.09 -7.70 -5.15
C LYS A 151 11.90 -6.63 -4.40
N SER A 152 13.23 -6.73 -4.42
CA SER A 152 14.11 -5.79 -3.72
C SER A 152 13.87 -4.35 -4.17
N HIS A 153 13.74 -4.15 -5.48
CA HIS A 153 13.41 -2.85 -6.06
C HIS A 153 12.05 -2.29 -5.64
N TYR A 154 11.01 -3.13 -5.58
CA TYR A 154 9.70 -2.69 -5.10
C TYR A 154 9.69 -2.42 -3.59
N LEU A 155 10.44 -3.20 -2.80
CA LEU A 155 10.59 -2.93 -1.36
C LEU A 155 11.31 -1.59 -1.13
N ASP A 156 12.33 -1.28 -1.94
CA ASP A 156 12.99 0.04 -1.91
C ASP A 156 12.02 1.18 -2.25
N ASP A 157 11.13 0.96 -3.23
CA ASP A 157 10.13 1.97 -3.59
C ASP A 157 9.13 2.21 -2.45
N ILE A 158 8.68 1.14 -1.76
CA ILE A 158 7.82 1.24 -0.58
C ILE A 158 8.57 1.92 0.58
N ALA A 159 9.84 1.59 0.77
CA ALA A 159 10.71 2.20 1.79
C ALA A 159 10.84 3.71 1.57
N VAL A 160 11.15 4.15 0.35
CA VAL A 160 11.23 5.57 -0.01
C VAL A 160 9.88 6.27 0.22
N LEU A 161 8.77 5.66 -0.20
CA LEU A 161 7.45 6.24 -0.02
C LEU A 161 7.11 6.44 1.46
N THR A 162 7.46 5.48 2.31
CA THR A 162 7.06 5.45 3.72
C THR A 162 8.14 5.97 4.68
N GLY A 163 9.32 6.32 4.18
CA GLY A 163 10.46 6.76 4.98
C GLY A 163 11.10 5.64 5.80
N GLY A 164 10.87 4.37 5.44
CA GLY A 164 11.43 3.20 6.11
C GLY A 164 12.75 2.74 5.51
N THR A 165 13.34 1.71 6.12
CA THR A 165 14.53 1.02 5.62
C THR A 165 14.22 -0.47 5.42
N VAL A 166 14.69 -1.04 4.31
CA VAL A 166 14.51 -2.47 4.03
C VAL A 166 15.55 -3.29 4.79
N ILE A 167 15.11 -4.26 5.57
CA ILE A 167 15.98 -5.22 6.26
C ILE A 167 16.46 -6.28 5.27
N ARG A 168 17.79 -6.37 5.10
CA ARG A 168 18.47 -7.29 4.18
C ARG A 168 19.88 -7.61 4.69
N ASP A 169 20.39 -8.83 4.47
CA ASP A 169 21.66 -9.30 5.10
C ASP A 169 22.87 -8.50 4.62
N ASP A 170 22.87 -8.10 3.36
CA ASP A 170 23.92 -7.32 2.71
C ASP A 170 24.06 -5.90 3.26
N ALA A 171 23.03 -5.37 3.92
CA ALA A 171 23.04 -4.06 4.57
C ALA A 171 23.52 -4.11 6.03
N GLY A 172 23.80 -5.30 6.60
CA GLY A 172 24.21 -5.46 8.00
C GLY A 172 23.10 -5.24 9.04
N VAL A 173 21.87 -4.97 8.59
CA VAL A 173 20.67 -4.82 9.42
C VAL A 173 19.87 -6.12 9.36
N THR A 174 19.66 -6.74 10.52
CA THR A 174 18.90 -8.00 10.67
C THR A 174 17.66 -7.78 11.54
N LEU A 175 16.72 -8.72 11.51
CA LEU A 175 15.52 -8.63 12.36
C LEU A 175 15.84 -8.66 13.86
N GLU A 176 16.99 -9.25 14.23
CA GLU A 176 17.41 -9.38 15.63
C GLU A 176 18.01 -8.10 16.22
N ASN A 177 18.58 -7.24 15.37
CA ASN A 177 19.29 -6.02 15.77
C ASN A 177 18.62 -4.72 15.31
N ALA A 178 17.65 -4.78 14.40
CA ALA A 178 16.91 -3.61 13.95
C ALA A 178 16.04 -3.03 15.07
N GLY A 179 16.05 -1.71 15.22
CA GLY A 179 15.11 -0.96 16.05
C GLY A 179 13.98 -0.34 15.24
N GLU A 180 13.27 0.61 15.85
CA GLU A 180 12.13 1.29 15.24
C GLU A 180 12.52 2.26 14.13
N GLU A 181 13.79 2.67 14.07
CA GLU A 181 14.33 3.56 13.04
C GLU A 181 14.21 3.00 11.62
N VAL A 182 14.04 1.68 11.47
CA VAL A 182 13.85 1.04 10.16
C VAL A 182 12.40 1.09 9.69
N LEU A 183 11.46 1.41 10.58
CA LEU A 183 10.04 1.34 10.28
C LEU A 183 9.59 2.50 9.39
N GLY A 184 8.95 2.16 8.27
CA GLY A 184 8.20 3.14 7.49
C GLY A 184 6.94 3.58 8.23
N SER A 185 6.38 4.72 7.83
CA SER A 185 5.13 5.28 8.36
C SER A 185 4.10 5.49 7.26
N ALA A 186 2.83 5.26 7.60
CA ALA A 186 1.68 5.53 6.75
C ALA A 186 0.53 6.06 7.59
N THR A 187 -0.20 7.04 7.06
CA THR A 187 -1.40 7.59 7.72
C THR A 187 -2.56 6.61 7.64
N LYS A 188 -2.65 5.85 6.55
CA LYS A 188 -3.64 4.79 6.37
C LYS A 188 -3.09 3.64 5.53
N VAL A 189 -3.40 2.41 5.92
CA VAL A 189 -3.18 1.21 5.10
C VAL A 189 -4.44 0.39 5.03
N VAL A 190 -4.87 0.05 3.80
CA VAL A 190 -6.02 -0.82 3.53
C VAL A 190 -5.53 -2.05 2.78
N ILE A 191 -5.80 -3.24 3.31
CA ILE A 191 -5.40 -4.52 2.69
C ILE A 191 -6.65 -5.37 2.48
N THR A 192 -6.88 -5.77 1.24
CA THR A 192 -7.92 -6.72 0.85
C THR A 192 -7.31 -8.12 0.66
N LYS A 193 -8.09 -9.07 0.14
CA LYS A 193 -7.56 -10.38 -0.27
C LYS A 193 -6.51 -10.26 -1.39
N ASP A 194 -6.64 -9.26 -2.26
CA ASP A 194 -5.92 -9.21 -3.53
C ASP A 194 -5.08 -7.93 -3.71
N SER A 195 -5.29 -6.91 -2.88
CA SER A 195 -4.63 -5.60 -3.00
C SER A 195 -4.22 -5.00 -1.66
N THR A 196 -3.23 -4.11 -1.72
CA THR A 196 -2.81 -3.24 -0.62
C THR A 196 -2.75 -1.80 -1.12
N LEU A 197 -3.36 -0.90 -0.38
CA LEU A 197 -3.30 0.55 -0.54
C LEU A 197 -2.55 1.14 0.65
N ILE A 198 -1.53 1.96 0.38
CA ILE A 198 -0.77 2.70 1.39
C ILE A 198 -0.97 4.18 1.12
N VAL A 199 -1.38 4.93 2.14
CA VAL A 199 -1.52 6.39 2.12
C VAL A 199 -0.52 6.97 3.10
N THR A 200 0.20 8.01 2.68
CA THR A 200 1.19 8.72 3.50
C THR A 200 0.80 10.18 3.70
N ASP A 201 1.49 10.87 4.59
CA ASP A 201 1.32 12.30 4.85
C ASP A 201 2.06 13.19 3.83
N GLY A 202 2.82 12.60 2.91
CA GLY A 202 3.62 13.31 1.91
C GLY A 202 4.95 13.87 2.44
N SER A 203 5.35 13.58 3.69
CA SER A 203 6.63 14.03 4.26
C SER A 203 7.86 13.59 3.45
N THR A 204 7.75 12.49 2.70
CA THR A 204 8.82 11.90 1.88
C THR A 204 8.79 12.33 0.41
N GLN A 205 7.94 13.30 0.03
CA GLN A 205 7.70 13.64 -1.38
C GLN A 205 8.98 13.95 -2.16
N ALA A 206 9.93 14.68 -1.57
CA ALA A 206 11.21 14.97 -2.22
C ALA A 206 12.04 13.69 -2.53
N ALA A 207 12.03 12.72 -1.62
CA ALA A 207 12.70 11.43 -1.84
C ALA A 207 11.98 10.61 -2.92
N VAL A 208 10.65 10.63 -2.94
CA VAL A 208 9.82 10.01 -3.99
C VAL A 208 10.11 10.62 -5.35
N ASP A 209 10.19 11.94 -5.46
CA ASP A 209 10.46 12.64 -6.73
C ASP A 209 11.86 12.32 -7.26
N SER A 210 12.85 12.27 -6.36
CA SER A 210 14.21 11.84 -6.68
C SER A 210 14.22 10.40 -7.20
N ARG A 211 13.52 9.48 -6.52
CA ARG A 211 13.39 8.08 -6.95
C ARG A 211 12.71 7.95 -8.31
N VAL A 212 11.63 8.68 -8.56
CA VAL A 212 10.94 8.70 -9.86
C VAL A 212 11.88 9.20 -10.97
N SER A 213 12.69 10.21 -10.68
CA SER A 213 13.67 10.76 -11.63
C SER A 213 14.76 9.74 -11.98
N GLN A 214 15.27 9.00 -10.98
CA GLN A 214 16.19 7.89 -11.21
C GLN A 214 15.57 6.81 -12.11
N LEU A 215 14.33 6.42 -11.85
CA LEU A 215 13.63 5.42 -12.66
C LEU A 215 13.39 5.88 -14.11
N ARG A 216 13.11 7.18 -14.32
CA ARG A 216 12.97 7.77 -15.66
C ARG A 216 14.29 7.70 -16.44
N ASN A 217 15.42 8.02 -15.79
CA ASN A 217 16.73 7.88 -16.41
C ASN A 217 17.01 6.42 -16.79
N LEU A 218 16.63 5.44 -15.96
CA LEU A 218 16.76 4.02 -16.31
C LEU A 218 15.88 3.62 -17.51
N VAL A 219 14.70 4.22 -17.66
CA VAL A 219 13.80 4.00 -18.81
C VAL A 219 14.43 4.46 -20.13
N GLU A 220 15.14 5.58 -20.10
CA GLU A 220 15.83 6.14 -21.28
C GLU A 220 17.03 5.28 -21.69
N ASN A 221 17.72 4.70 -20.72
CA ASN A 221 18.94 3.92 -20.93
C ASN A 221 18.67 2.43 -21.20
N THR A 222 17.42 1.95 -21.12
CA THR A 222 17.10 0.55 -21.41
C THR A 222 16.63 0.35 -22.85
N GLY A 223 17.26 -0.61 -23.54
CA GLY A 223 16.84 -1.06 -24.87
C GLY A 223 15.68 -2.08 -24.83
N GLU A 224 15.40 -2.69 -23.68
CA GLU A 224 14.47 -3.81 -23.57
C GLU A 224 13.04 -3.33 -23.24
N LYS A 225 12.07 -3.71 -24.08
CA LYS A 225 10.66 -3.32 -23.91
C LYS A 225 10.05 -3.84 -22.60
N SER A 226 10.43 -5.04 -22.16
CA SER A 226 9.95 -5.65 -20.91
C SER A 226 10.43 -4.83 -19.69
N CYS A 227 11.72 -4.47 -19.65
CA CYS A 227 12.32 -3.63 -18.63
C CYS A 227 11.65 -2.26 -18.57
N ARG A 228 11.45 -1.63 -19.74
CA ARG A 228 10.72 -0.36 -19.85
C ARG A 228 9.30 -0.46 -19.27
N LYS A 229 8.58 -1.56 -19.51
CA LYS A 229 7.24 -1.77 -18.95
C LYS A 229 7.28 -1.81 -17.42
N THR A 230 8.20 -2.59 -16.84
CA THR A 230 8.35 -2.73 -15.39
C THR A 230 8.75 -1.41 -14.72
N LEU A 231 9.69 -0.66 -15.29
CA LEU A 231 10.08 0.64 -14.76
C LEU A 231 8.92 1.65 -14.82
N ASN A 232 8.16 1.67 -15.91
CA ASN A 232 6.98 2.53 -16.01
C ASN A 232 5.88 2.15 -15.01
N GLU A 233 5.69 0.87 -14.71
CA GLU A 233 4.77 0.41 -13.65
C GLU A 233 5.20 0.95 -12.28
N ARG A 234 6.50 0.85 -11.95
CA ARG A 234 7.06 1.39 -10.71
C ARG A 234 6.92 2.91 -10.60
N ILE A 235 7.25 3.64 -11.67
CA ILE A 235 7.04 5.10 -11.75
C ILE A 235 5.58 5.44 -11.50
N SER A 236 4.65 4.71 -12.14
CA SER A 236 3.22 4.97 -12.01
C SER A 236 2.73 4.75 -10.58
N ARG A 237 3.26 3.74 -9.87
CA ARG A 237 2.92 3.48 -8.46
C ARG A 237 3.45 4.54 -7.50
N LEU A 238 4.61 5.14 -7.79
CA LEU A 238 5.23 6.16 -6.95
C LEU A 238 4.68 7.57 -7.22
N SER A 239 4.34 7.86 -8.48
CA SER A 239 3.88 9.20 -8.90
C SER A 239 2.37 9.33 -9.03
N GLY A 240 1.64 8.21 -9.07
CA GLY A 240 0.18 8.21 -9.13
C GLY A 240 -0.42 8.73 -7.83
N GLY A 241 -1.26 9.76 -7.94
CA GLY A 241 -2.07 10.22 -6.82
C GLY A 241 -3.13 9.18 -6.44
N ILE A 242 -3.55 9.20 -5.18
CA ILE A 242 -4.74 8.48 -4.73
C ILE A 242 -5.83 9.52 -4.49
N ALA A 243 -6.96 9.36 -5.16
CA ALA A 243 -8.18 10.10 -4.90
C ALA A 243 -9.03 9.33 -3.90
N ILE A 244 -9.37 9.95 -2.78
CA ILE A 244 -10.31 9.44 -1.80
C ILE A 244 -11.59 10.28 -1.93
N LEU A 245 -12.68 9.64 -2.36
CA LEU A 245 -14.01 10.23 -2.36
C LEU A 245 -14.68 9.86 -1.05
N GLN A 246 -15.02 10.85 -0.25
CA GLN A 246 -15.84 10.68 0.94
C GLN A 246 -17.29 10.98 0.57
N VAL A 247 -18.15 9.98 0.68
CA VAL A 247 -19.57 10.08 0.31
C VAL A 247 -20.43 9.96 1.55
N ILE A 248 -21.45 10.80 1.66
CA ILE A 248 -22.44 10.75 2.74
C ILE A 248 -23.28 9.48 2.56
N ASN A 249 -23.50 8.75 3.65
CA ASN A 249 -24.44 7.64 3.63
C ASN A 249 -25.85 8.19 3.87
N ILE A 250 -26.73 8.10 2.87
CA ILE A 250 -28.17 8.43 2.99
C ILE A 250 -28.91 7.20 3.52
#